data_AF-A0A2R6G225-F1
#
_entry.id   AF-A0A2R6G225-F1
#
_cell.length_a   1.000
_cell.length_b   1.000
_cell.length_c   1.000
_cell.angle_alpha   90.00
_cell.angle_beta   90.00
_cell.angle_gamma   90.00
#
_symmetry.space_group_name_H-M   'P 1'
#
loop_
_entity.id
_entity.type
_entity.pdbx_description
1 polymer ?
#
loop_
_entity_poly.entity_id
_entity_poly.type
_entity_poly.pdbx_seq_one_letter_code
_entity_poly.pdbx_strand_id
1 'polypeptide(L)'
;MSFAIAHFAVGAAAATLVLGVLAPRSRLKGTAIMASGIWAMIPDLELVAPTYAERFDVLYDLFSTNLFWFHGTLDVIDPSDSPAVAAVAVGVWLATTVLVELGGYLWATLADRQTRRTDHGLGPGD
;
A
#
# COMPACT_ATOMS: atom_id res chain seq x y z
N MET A 1 13.63 7.95 14.64
CA MET A 1 12.43 7.12 14.46
C MET A 1 11.41 7.98 13.76
N SER A 2 10.74 7.42 12.76
CA SER A 2 9.57 8.02 12.15
C SER A 2 8.31 7.50 12.85
N PHE A 3 7.23 8.30 12.88
CA PHE A 3 5.98 7.84 13.50
C PHE A 3 5.47 6.55 12.85
N ALA A 4 4.96 5.63 13.67
CA ALA A 4 4.41 4.35 13.19
C ALA A 4 3.32 4.49 12.11
N ILE A 5 2.54 5.58 12.15
CA ILE A 5 1.53 5.87 11.11
C ILE A 5 2.15 6.19 9.75
N ALA A 6 3.37 6.73 9.71
CA ALA A 6 4.10 6.95 8.46
C ALA A 6 4.55 5.60 7.87
N HIS A 7 5.09 4.69 8.70
CA HIS A 7 5.43 3.32 8.29
C HIS A 7 4.22 2.57 7.75
N PHE A 8 3.10 2.64 8.48
CA PHE A 8 1.81 2.11 8.03
C PHE A 8 1.43 2.64 6.64
N ALA A 9 1.46 3.97 6.47
CA ALA A 9 1.03 4.60 5.24
C ALA A 9 1.90 4.21 4.05
N VAL A 10 3.22 4.09 4.24
CA VAL A 10 4.14 3.64 3.17
C VAL A 10 3.88 2.18 2.79
N GLY A 11 3.75 1.29 3.79
CA GLY A 11 3.45 -0.13 3.55
C GLY A 11 2.08 -0.34 2.88
N ALA A 12 1.08 0.46 3.25
CA ALA A 12 -0.24 0.44 2.63
C ALA A 12 -0.22 1.03 1.21
N ALA A 13 0.48 2.15 0.97
CA ALA A 13 0.59 2.77 -0.35
C ALA A 13 1.24 1.83 -1.37
N ALA A 14 2.32 1.17 -0.98
CA ALA A 14 3.03 0.30 -1.88
C ALA A 14 2.24 -0.99 -2.19
N ALA A 15 1.56 -1.58 -1.20
CA ALA A 15 0.60 -2.66 -1.46
C ALA A 15 -0.58 -2.23 -2.33
N THR A 16 -1.07 -0.99 -2.16
CA THR A 16 -2.15 -0.42 -2.98
C THR A 16 -1.76 -0.35 -4.45
N LEU A 17 -0.54 0.11 -4.75
CA LEU A 17 0.01 0.12 -6.10
C LEU A 17 0.15 -1.29 -6.67
N VAL A 18 0.83 -2.18 -5.94
CA VAL A 18 1.12 -3.55 -6.40
C VAL A 18 -0.16 -4.32 -6.67
N LEU A 19 -1.09 -4.35 -5.71
CA LEU A 19 -2.34 -5.10 -5.86
C LEU A 19 -3.32 -4.40 -6.80
N GLY A 20 -3.26 -3.07 -6.89
CA GLY A 20 -4.02 -2.29 -7.86
C GLY A 20 -3.71 -2.68 -9.31
N VAL A 21 -2.43 -2.93 -9.60
CA VAL A 21 -1.96 -3.29 -10.95
C VAL A 21 -2.01 -4.81 -11.20
N LEU A 22 -1.48 -5.62 -10.28
CA LEU A 22 -1.30 -7.05 -10.51
C LEU A 22 -2.54 -7.89 -10.17
N ALA A 23 -3.38 -7.42 -9.24
CA ALA A 23 -4.54 -8.16 -8.76
C ALA A 23 -5.81 -7.27 -8.65
N PRO A 24 -6.17 -6.48 -9.68
CA PRO A 24 -7.23 -5.47 -9.59
C PRO A 24 -8.59 -6.04 -9.17
N ARG A 25 -8.85 -7.32 -9.51
CA ARG A 25 -10.11 -8.05 -9.25
C ARG A 25 -10.09 -8.86 -7.95
N SER A 26 -9.04 -8.78 -7.13
CA SER A 26 -8.98 -9.52 -5.87
C SER A 26 -10.05 -9.02 -4.88
N ARG A 27 -10.81 -9.95 -4.30
CA ARG A 27 -11.85 -9.66 -3.30
C ARG A 27 -11.28 -9.24 -1.94
N LEU A 28 -10.03 -9.62 -1.65
CA LEU A 28 -9.36 -9.36 -0.37
C LEU A 28 -8.29 -8.26 -0.48
N LYS A 29 -8.31 -7.47 -1.56
CA LYS A 29 -7.32 -6.42 -1.82
C LYS A 29 -7.21 -5.44 -0.66
N GLY A 30 -8.34 -4.95 -0.14
CA GLY A 30 -8.36 -4.05 1.02
C GLY A 30 -7.73 -4.68 2.26
N THR A 31 -8.08 -5.92 2.58
CA THR A 31 -7.48 -6.66 3.71
C THR A 31 -5.98 -6.81 3.56
N ALA A 32 -5.49 -7.15 2.36
CA ALA A 32 -4.07 -7.29 2.10
C ALA A 32 -3.31 -5.95 2.18
N ILE A 33 -3.91 -4.84 1.73
CA ILE A 33 -3.36 -3.49 1.90
C ILE A 33 -3.23 -3.14 3.39
N MET A 34 -4.27 -3.38 4.18
CA MET A 34 -4.25 -3.12 5.62
C MET A 34 -3.22 -4.01 6.33
N ALA A 35 -3.17 -5.30 5.99
CA ALA A 35 -2.17 -6.22 6.54
C ALA A 35 -0.74 -5.79 6.21
N SER A 36 -0.52 -5.26 4.99
CA SER A 36 0.77 -4.70 4.58
C SER A 36 1.18 -3.48 5.41
N GLY A 37 0.26 -2.55 5.66
CA GLY A 37 0.51 -1.40 6.53
C GLY A 37 0.82 -1.83 7.96
N ILE A 38 0.04 -2.77 8.52
CA ILE A 38 0.29 -3.31 9.86
C ILE A 38 1.65 -4.01 9.93
N TRP A 39 2.02 -4.77 8.89
CA TRP A 39 3.32 -5.42 8.81
C TRP A 39 4.47 -4.40 8.85
N ALA A 40 4.32 -3.25 8.19
CA ALA A 40 5.31 -2.19 8.19
C ALA A 40 5.52 -1.53 9.58
N MET A 41 4.54 -1.64 10.48
CA MET A 41 4.61 -1.15 11.86
C MET A 41 5.20 -2.15 12.85
N ILE A 42 5.47 -3.40 12.44
CA ILE A 42 5.95 -4.43 13.38
C ILE A 42 7.22 -4.01 14.14
N PRO A 43 8.22 -3.37 13.51
CA PRO A 43 9.39 -2.90 14.25
C PRO A 43 9.05 -1.86 15.31
N ASP A 44 8.05 -1.00 15.07
CA ASP A 44 7.61 0.04 16.02
C ASP A 44 6.97 -0.54 17.30
N LEU A 45 6.62 -1.84 17.32
CA LEU A 45 6.01 -2.49 18.50
C LEU A 45 6.95 -2.50 19.72
N GLU A 46 8.27 -2.42 19.51
CA GLU A 46 9.24 -2.31 20.58
C GLU A 46 9.02 -1.08 21.46
N LEU A 47 8.48 0.00 20.90
CA LEU A 47 8.19 1.26 21.60
C LEU A 47 7.01 1.10 22.58
N VAL A 48 6.09 0.19 22.28
CA VAL A 48 4.88 -0.06 23.11
C VAL A 48 5.13 -1.16 24.14
N ALA A 49 5.96 -2.15 23.79
CA ALA A 49 6.25 -3.30 24.63
C ALA A 49 7.77 -3.52 24.80
N PRO A 50 8.49 -2.58 25.44
CA PRO A 50 9.95 -2.63 25.57
C PRO A 50 10.46 -3.86 26.32
N THR A 51 9.62 -4.50 27.14
CA THR A 51 9.91 -5.76 27.84
C THR A 51 10.26 -6.92 26.90
N TYR A 52 9.87 -6.83 25.62
CA TYR A 52 10.19 -7.84 24.60
C TYR A 52 11.18 -7.35 23.54
N ALA A 53 11.85 -6.21 23.75
CA ALA A 53 12.75 -5.58 22.78
C ALA A 53 13.81 -6.57 22.22
N GLU A 54 14.42 -7.41 23.07
CA GLU A 54 15.39 -8.43 22.63
C GLU A 54 14.81 -9.48 21.66
N ARG A 55 13.49 -9.69 21.67
CA ARG A 55 12.80 -10.57 20.71
C ARG A 55 12.42 -9.83 19.42
N PHE A 56 12.26 -8.50 19.49
CA PHE A 56 12.00 -7.65 18.34
C PHE A 56 13.27 -7.29 17.57
N ASP A 57 14.46 -7.29 18.20
CA ASP A 57 15.75 -7.14 17.51
C ASP A 57 15.92 -8.15 16.37
N VAL A 58 15.51 -9.41 16.59
CA VAL A 58 15.53 -10.45 15.55
C VAL A 58 14.55 -10.14 14.40
N LEU A 59 13.43 -9.47 14.71
CA LEU A 59 12.45 -9.01 13.71
C LEU A 59 12.92 -7.76 12.97
N TYR A 60 13.71 -6.91 13.61
CA TYR A 60 14.38 -5.74 13.01
C TYR A 60 15.44 -6.15 12.00
N ASP A 61 16.26 -7.16 12.36
CA ASP A 61 17.31 -7.73 11.50
C ASP A 61 16.78 -8.69 10.45
N LEU A 62 15.54 -9.16 10.60
CA LEU A 62 14.90 -9.98 9.60
C LEU A 62 14.81 -9.17 8.31
N PHE A 63 15.52 -9.65 7.29
CA PHE A 63 15.52 -9.11 5.94
C PHE A 63 14.09 -8.81 5.46
N SER A 64 13.07 -9.56 5.89
CA SER A 64 11.67 -9.28 5.56
C SER A 64 11.16 -7.91 5.99
N THR A 65 11.67 -7.31 7.06
CA THR A 65 11.12 -6.07 7.63
C THR A 65 11.84 -4.82 7.10
N ASN A 66 13.12 -4.96 6.72
CA ASN A 66 13.85 -3.94 5.96
C ASN A 66 13.62 -4.05 4.43
N LEU A 67 13.44 -5.27 3.88
CA LEU A 67 13.17 -5.51 2.46
C LEU A 67 11.73 -5.15 2.09
N PHE A 68 10.76 -5.42 2.96
CA PHE A 68 9.39 -4.95 2.75
C PHE A 68 9.21 -3.59 3.42
N TRP A 69 9.13 -2.55 2.58
CA TRP A 69 8.68 -1.19 2.91
C TRP A 69 9.72 -0.22 3.48
N PHE A 70 11.01 -0.56 3.41
CA PHE A 70 12.12 0.37 3.65
C PHE A 70 12.11 1.02 5.05
N HIS A 71 11.71 0.28 6.08
CA HIS A 71 11.54 0.79 7.45
C HIS A 71 12.77 1.57 7.95
N GLY A 72 13.97 0.98 7.91
CA GLY A 72 15.20 1.69 8.31
C GLY A 72 15.57 2.87 7.41
N THR A 73 15.09 2.94 6.16
CA THR A 73 15.28 4.13 5.31
C THR A 73 14.38 5.27 5.77
N LEU A 74 13.14 4.96 6.18
CA LEU A 74 12.20 5.96 6.69
C LEU A 74 12.69 6.58 8.00
N ASP A 75 13.27 5.77 8.90
CA ASP A 75 13.87 6.27 10.14
C ASP A 75 15.07 7.21 9.92
N VAL A 76 15.82 7.00 8.84
CA VAL A 76 16.93 7.90 8.46
C VAL A 76 16.41 9.19 7.84
N ILE A 77 15.32 9.12 7.07
CA ILE A 77 14.72 10.29 6.40
C ILE A 77 13.97 11.18 7.42
N ASP A 78 13.29 10.58 8.40
CA ASP A 78 12.64 11.28 9.51
C ASP A 78 13.10 10.74 10.86
N PRO A 79 14.26 11.19 11.35
CA PRO A 79 14.77 10.74 12.65
C PRO A 79 14.02 11.37 13.83
N SER A 80 13.15 12.35 13.58
CA SER A 80 12.59 13.25 14.61
C SER A 80 11.13 13.00 15.00
N ASP A 81 10.51 11.93 14.50
CA ASP A 81 9.07 11.68 14.61
C ASP A 81 8.25 12.92 14.18
N SER A 82 8.41 13.35 12.93
CA SER A 82 7.79 14.58 12.44
C SER A 82 6.31 14.37 12.09
N PRO A 83 5.37 15.11 12.72
CA PRO A 83 3.95 15.03 12.36
C PRO A 83 3.69 15.43 10.91
N ALA A 84 4.54 16.30 10.35
CA ALA A 84 4.44 16.73 8.96
C ALA A 84 4.78 15.60 7.99
N VAL A 85 5.85 14.83 8.28
CA VAL A 85 6.24 13.67 7.46
C VAL A 85 5.16 12.59 7.51
N ALA A 86 4.63 12.31 8.70
CA ALA A 86 3.51 11.39 8.88
C ALA A 86 2.27 11.82 8.07
N ALA A 87 1.89 13.10 8.13
CA ALA A 87 0.76 13.62 7.37
C ALA A 87 0.98 13.51 5.85
N VAL A 88 2.19 13.79 5.38
CA VAL A 88 2.57 13.63 3.96
C VAL A 88 2.48 12.17 3.55
N ALA A 89 3.00 11.23 4.33
CA ALA A 89 2.96 9.81 4.02
C ALA A 89 1.50 9.30 3.90
N VAL A 90 0.62 9.69 4.83
CA VAL A 90 -0.81 9.39 4.75
C VAL A 90 -1.44 10.03 3.51
N GLY A 91 -1.12 11.29 3.22
CA GLY A 91 -1.58 11.98 2.01
C GLY A 91 -1.19 11.25 0.72
N VAL A 92 0.05 10.74 0.64
CA VAL A 92 0.54 9.94 -0.49
C VAL A 92 -0.23 8.63 -0.61
N TRP A 93 -0.49 7.93 0.50
CA TRP A 93 -1.27 6.69 0.47
C TRP A 93 -2.71 6.93 -0.03
N LEU A 94 -3.38 7.98 0.48
CA LEU A 94 -4.73 8.34 0.04
C LEU A 94 -4.75 8.71 -1.45
N ALA A 95 -3.82 9.54 -1.91
CA ALA A 95 -3.70 9.91 -3.32
C ALA A 95 -3.48 8.66 -4.19
N THR A 96 -2.61 7.76 -3.76
CA THR A 96 -2.34 6.49 -4.45
C THR A 96 -3.60 5.63 -4.58
N THR A 97 -4.38 5.54 -3.50
CA THR A 97 -5.65 4.80 -3.47
C THR A 97 -6.63 5.37 -4.48
N VAL A 98 -6.85 6.68 -4.46
CA VAL A 98 -7.74 7.37 -5.41
C VAL A 98 -7.30 7.14 -6.85
N LEU A 99 -6.00 7.26 -7.14
CA LEU A 99 -5.48 7.04 -8.50
C LEU A 99 -5.69 5.61 -8.99
N VAL A 100 -5.44 4.62 -8.13
CA VAL A 100 -5.65 3.19 -8.47
C VAL A 100 -7.13 2.89 -8.69
N GLU A 101 -8.02 3.37 -7.83
CA GLU A 101 -9.47 3.16 -7.96
C GLU A 101 -10.03 3.85 -9.21
N LEU A 102 -9.66 5.11 -9.43
CA LEU A 102 -10.11 5.86 -10.60
C LEU A 102 -9.59 5.22 -11.90
N GLY A 103 -8.32 4.80 -11.92
CA GLY A 103 -7.75 4.08 -13.06
C GLY A 103 -8.50 2.78 -13.35
N GLY A 104 -8.81 1.99 -12.32
CA GLY A 104 -9.60 0.77 -12.45
C GLY A 104 -11.02 1.02 -12.97
N TYR A 105 -11.68 2.07 -12.47
CA TYR A 105 -13.01 2.47 -12.91
C TYR A 105 -13.03 2.92 -14.38
N LEU A 106 -12.09 3.78 -14.77
CA LEU A 106 -11.97 4.28 -16.14
C LEU A 106 -11.68 3.13 -17.10
N TRP A 107 -10.77 2.23 -16.74
CA TRP A 107 -10.45 1.05 -17.56
C TRP A 107 -11.67 0.16 -17.79
N ALA A 108 -12.44 -0.16 -16.73
CA ALA A 108 -13.65 -0.95 -16.84
C ALA A 108 -14.69 -0.28 -17.75
N THR A 109 -14.87 1.04 -17.59
CA THR A 109 -15.82 1.81 -18.40
C THR A 109 -15.44 1.85 -19.87
N LEU A 110 -14.14 1.96 -20.18
CA LEU A 110 -13.64 1.94 -21.55
C LEU A 110 -13.79 0.55 -22.19
N ALA A 111 -13.50 -0.52 -21.45
CA ALA A 111 -13.68 -1.89 -21.92
C ALA A 111 -15.16 -2.19 -22.25
N ASP A 112 -16.09 -1.76 -21.41
CA ASP A 112 -17.54 -1.91 -21.63
C ASP A 112 -18.06 -1.15 -22.85
N ARG A 113 -17.46 0.01 -23.17
CA ARG A 113 -17.81 0.77 -24.38
C ARG A 113 -17.32 0.07 -25.65
N GLN A 114 -16.13 -0.55 -25.58
CA GLN A 114 -15.55 -1.26 -26.71
C GLN A 114 -16.38 -2.52 -27.07
N THR A 115 -16.83 -3.29 -26.09
CA THR A 115 -17.67 -4.48 -26.31
C THR A 115 -19.02 -4.15 -26.92
N ARG A 116 -19.73 -3.12 -26.40
CA ARG A 116 -21.01 -2.71 -27.01
C ARG A 116 -20.87 -2.21 -28.45
N ARG A 117 -19.73 -1.61 -28.80
CA ARG A 117 -19.47 -1.16 -30.17
C ARG A 117 -19.30 -2.34 -31.13
N THR A 118 -18.70 -3.45 -30.69
CA THR A 118 -18.56 -4.66 -31.50
C THR A 118 -19.87 -5.43 -31.64
N ASP A 119 -20.73 -5.39 -30.63
CA ASP A 119 -22.03 -6.09 -30.66
C ASP A 119 -23.08 -5.43 -31.58
N HIS A 120 -22.92 -4.13 -31.86
CA HIS A 120 -23.81 -3.37 -32.73
C HIS A 120 -23.23 -3.09 -34.14
N GLY A 121 -22.01 -3.55 -34.42
CA GLY A 121 -21.35 -3.38 -35.71
C GLY A 121 -21.06 -4.73 -36.36
N LEU A 122 -21.91 -5.11 -37.32
CA LEU A 122 -21.83 -6.32 -38.14
C LEU A 122 -22.18 -7.62 -37.38
N GLY A 123 -23.48 -7.94 -37.39
CA GLY A 123 -23.90 -9.33 -37.19
C GLY A 123 -23.40 -10.21 -38.35
N PRO A 124 -23.32 -11.54 -38.18
CA PRO A 124 -23.04 -12.43 -39.30
C PRO A 124 -24.20 -12.35 -40.30
N GLY A 125 -24.07 -11.48 -41.31
CA GLY A 125 -25.11 -11.22 -42.30
C GLY A 125 -25.13 -9.82 -42.93
N ASP A 126 -24.36 -8.85 -42.43
CA ASP A 126 -24.12 -7.54 -43.08
C ASP A 126 -22.88 -7.59 -43.98
#